data_AF-A0A5M9QZ03-F1
#
_entry.id   AF-A0A5M9QZ03-F1
#
_cell.length_a   1.000
_cell.length_b   1.000
_cell.length_c   1.000
_cell.angle_alpha   90.00
_cell.angle_beta   90.00
_cell.angle_gamma   90.00
#
_symmetry.space_group_name_H-M   'P 1'
#
loop_
_entity.id
_entity.type
_entity.pdbx_description
1 polymer ?
#
loop_
_entity_poly.entity_id
_entity_poly.type
_entity_poly.pdbx_seq_one_letter_code
_entity_poly.pdbx_strand_id
1 'polypeptide(L)' 'MTDKKVKITESSMRGYTGHLFMTEFENGETKTPVGKRKQDRILATVRSETVDGVSVKPKPDPEPKPEKE' A
#
# COMPACT_ATOMS: atom_id res chain seq x y z
N MET A 1 -13.02 13.90 -8.39
CA MET A 1 -12.97 12.43 -8.20
C MET A 1 -11.90 12.18 -7.15
N THR A 2 -12.22 11.45 -6.10
CA THR A 2 -11.39 11.31 -4.90
C THR A 2 -10.23 10.36 -5.16
N ASP A 3 -9.01 10.79 -4.83
CA ASP A 3 -7.85 9.90 -4.84
C ASP A 3 -8.08 8.78 -3.80
N LYS A 4 -7.93 7.52 -4.24
CA LYS A 4 -8.10 6.33 -3.41
C LYS A 4 -6.80 5.56 -3.35
N LYS A 5 -6.62 4.80 -2.27
CA LYS A 5 -5.52 3.84 -2.18
C LYS A 5 -5.86 2.58 -2.96
N VAL A 6 -4.84 1.84 -3.36
CA VAL A 6 -4.98 0.55 -4.04
C VAL A 6 -4.26 -0.51 -3.24
N LYS A 7 -4.89 -1.67 -3.09
CA LYS A 7 -4.30 -2.85 -2.45
C LYS A 7 -4.20 -3.99 -3.44
N ILE A 8 -3.01 -4.54 -3.60
CA ILE A 8 -2.74 -5.71 -4.42
C ILE A 8 -3.26 -6.95 -3.66
N THR A 9 -4.18 -7.67 -4.28
CA THR A 9 -4.77 -8.92 -3.76
C THR A 9 -4.20 -10.16 -4.43
N GLU A 10 -3.31 -9.97 -5.40
CA GLU A 10 -2.64 -11.04 -6.12
C GLU A 10 -1.73 -11.87 -5.21
N SER A 11 -1.93 -13.19 -5.18
CA SER A 11 -1.24 -14.08 -4.25
C SER A 11 0.28 -14.13 -4.45
N SER A 12 0.73 -13.99 -5.70
CA SER A 12 2.15 -13.91 -6.09
C SER A 12 2.85 -12.64 -5.58
N MET A 13 2.08 -11.60 -5.28
CA MET A 13 2.57 -10.29 -4.83
C MET A 13 2.11 -9.95 -3.40
N ARG A 14 1.71 -10.97 -2.64
CA ARG A 14 1.26 -10.80 -1.27
C ARG A 14 2.42 -10.25 -0.41
N GLY A 15 2.17 -9.13 0.26
CA GLY A 15 3.18 -8.46 1.07
C GLY A 15 4.22 -7.68 0.27
N TYR A 16 3.99 -7.45 -1.02
CA TYR A 16 4.89 -6.68 -1.86
C TYR A 16 5.18 -5.30 -1.27
N THR A 17 6.46 -4.99 -1.08
CA THR A 17 6.95 -3.70 -0.62
C THR A 17 7.99 -3.20 -1.60
N GLY A 18 7.74 -2.04 -2.20
CA GLY A 18 8.56 -1.54 -3.30
C GLY A 18 7.83 -0.52 -4.16
N HIS A 19 8.41 -0.20 -5.31
CA HIS A 19 7.85 0.78 -6.24
C HIS A 19 7.30 0.08 -7.48
N LEU A 20 6.01 0.28 -7.76
CA LEU A 20 5.34 -0.25 -8.94
C LEU A 20 4.43 0.83 -9.54
N PHE A 21 4.39 0.95 -10.87
CA PHE A 21 3.64 2.00 -11.56
C PHE A 21 3.96 3.44 -11.06
N MET A 22 5.23 3.71 -10.72
CA MET A 22 5.65 4.98 -10.11
C MET A 22 4.86 5.32 -8.83
N THR A 23 4.52 4.29 -8.06
CA THR A 23 3.79 4.39 -6.79
C THR A 23 4.47 3.48 -5.79
N GLU A 24 4.67 3.97 -4.58
CA GLU A 24 5.24 3.18 -3.49
C GLU A 24 4.14 2.33 -2.85
N PHE A 25 4.43 1.04 -2.71
CA PHE A 25 3.62 0.05 -2.03
C PHE A 25 4.33 -0.42 -0.77
N GLU A 26 3.55 -0.60 0.29
CA GLU A 26 3.97 -1.16 1.56
C GLU A 26 3.00 -2.28 1.93
N ASN A 27 3.52 -3.50 2.06
CA ASN A 27 2.72 -4.70 2.35
C ASN A 27 1.54 -4.91 1.37
N GLY A 28 1.72 -4.56 0.09
CA GLY A 28 0.73 -4.66 -0.97
C GLY A 28 -0.25 -3.48 -1.04
N GLU A 29 -0.19 -2.49 -0.15
CA GLU A 29 -1.04 -1.29 -0.20
C GLU A 29 -0.24 -0.06 -0.65
N THR A 30 -0.81 0.80 -1.48
CA THR A 30 -0.19 2.09 -1.84
C THR A 30 -0.03 2.97 -0.61
N LYS A 31 1.19 3.47 -0.36
CA LYS A 31 1.46 4.41 0.74
C LYS A 31 0.62 5.69 0.63
N THR A 32 0.55 6.23 -0.58
CA THR A 32 -0.21 7.44 -0.92
C THR A 32 -1.43 7.10 -1.77
N PRO A 33 -2.54 7.83 -1.61
CA PRO A 33 -3.68 7.69 -2.50
C PRO A 33 -3.26 8.08 -3.92
N VAL A 34 -3.72 7.29 -4.89
CA VAL A 34 -3.41 7.47 -6.31
C VAL A 34 -4.62 8.00 -7.04
N GLY A 35 -4.39 8.82 -8.07
CA GLY A 35 -5.47 9.31 -8.93
C GLY A 35 -6.04 8.22 -9.85
N LYS A 36 -7.26 8.47 -10.35
CA LYS A 36 -8.04 7.51 -11.15
C LYS A 36 -7.26 6.85 -12.29
N ARG A 37 -6.50 7.62 -13.08
CA ARG A 37 -5.67 7.07 -14.18
C ARG A 37 -4.66 6.02 -13.70
N LYS A 38 -4.04 6.23 -12.54
CA LYS A 38 -3.08 5.28 -11.96
C LYS A 38 -3.82 4.08 -11.38
N GLN A 39 -4.94 4.29 -10.68
CA GLN A 39 -5.80 3.20 -10.19
C GLN A 39 -6.20 2.26 -11.32
N ASP A 40 -6.78 2.81 -12.39
CA ASP A 40 -7.24 2.03 -13.55
C ASP A 40 -6.09 1.22 -14.17
N ARG A 41 -4.88 1.81 -14.24
CA ARG A 41 -3.70 1.12 -14.76
C ARG A 41 -3.23 -0.02 -13.85
N ILE A 42 -3.22 0.20 -12.54
CA ILE A 42 -2.84 -0.82 -11.55
C ILE A 42 -3.86 -1.97 -11.59
N LEU A 43 -5.16 -1.65 -11.52
CA LEU A 43 -6.28 -2.59 -11.60
C LEU A 43 -6.28 -3.42 -12.89
N ALA A 44 -5.89 -2.82 -14.00
CA ALA A 44 -5.80 -3.52 -15.29
C ALA A 44 -4.58 -4.44 -15.39
N THR A 45 -3.53 -4.21 -14.60
CA THR A 45 -2.26 -4.96 -14.70
C THR A 45 -2.14 -6.06 -13.66
N VAL A 46 -2.60 -5.81 -12.43
CA VAL A 46 -2.50 -6.75 -11.31
C VAL A 46 -3.84 -6.86 -10.59
N ARG A 47 -4.13 -8.04 -10.04
CA ARG A 47 -5.34 -8.23 -9.23
C ARG A 47 -5.23 -7.36 -7.98
N SER A 48 -6.09 -6.35 -7.92
CA SER A 48 -6.06 -5.32 -6.90
C SER A 48 -7.45 -4.75 -6.65
N GLU A 49 -7.60 -4.06 -5.53
CA GLU A 49 -8.85 -3.45 -5.10
C GLU A 49 -8.61 -2.02 -4.63
N THR A 50 -9.55 -1.11 -4.89
CA THR A 50 -9.49 0.25 -4.35
C THR A 50 -9.96 0.27 -2.91
N VAL A 51 -9.12 0.81 -2.02
CA VAL A 51 -9.44 1.00 -0.62
C VAL A 51 -9.88 2.44 -0.42
N ASP A 52 -11.15 2.62 -0.03
CA ASP A 52 -11.72 3.93 0.30
C ASP A 52 -11.12 4.45 1.61
N GLY A 53 -10.06 5.25 1.48
CA GLY A 53 -9.78 6.42 2.31
C GLY A 53 -9.65 6.28 3.84
N VAL A 54 -9.66 5.08 4.43
CA VAL A 54 -9.43 4.87 5.88
C VAL A 54 -8.53 3.66 6.12
N SER A 55 -7.36 3.59 5.47
CA SER A 55 -6.24 2.81 6.03
C SER A 55 -5.37 3.76 6.85
N VAL A 56 -5.82 4.01 8.08
CA VAL A 56 -4.99 4.51 9.16
C VAL A 56 -4.17 3.33 9.68
N LYS A 57 -2.86 3.58 9.84
CA LYS A 57 -1.80 2.80 10.52
C LYS A 57 -0.90 1.94 9.63
N PRO A 58 0.34 2.39 9.42
CA PRO A 58 1.50 1.69 9.94
C PRO A 58 1.78 2.22 11.36
N LYS A 59 1.66 1.35 12.37
CA LYS A 59 2.48 1.30 13.61
C LYS A 59 1.88 0.27 14.59
N PRO A 60 2.70 -0.47 15.35
CA PRO A 60 4.01 -0.04 15.82
C PRO A 60 5.14 -1.07 15.61
N ASP A 61 6.36 -0.60 15.44
CA ASP A 61 7.42 -1.11 16.31
C ASP A 61 7.84 0.07 17.19
N PRO A 62 7.59 0.02 18.52
CA PRO A 62 8.26 0.89 19.46
C PRO A 62 9.74 0.47 19.55
N GLU A 63 10.59 1.46 19.76
CA GLU A 63 12.02 1.32 20.02
C GLU A 63 12.37 0.11 20.91
N PRO A 64 13.40 -0.70 20.58
CA PRO A 64 14.01 -1.55 21.58
C PRO A 64 15.02 -0.71 22.37
N LYS A 65 14.57 -0.08 23.46
CA LYS A 65 15.42 0.18 24.63
C LYS A 65 14.56 -0.10 25.87
N PRO A 66 14.99 -1.02 26.75
CA PRO A 66 16.15 -0.73 27.60
C PRO A 66 17.05 -1.94 27.91
N GLU A 67 18.37 -1.75 27.93
CA GLU A 67 19.27 -2.59 28.72
C GLU A 67 19.92 -1.66 29.75
N LYS A 68 19.40 -1.71 30.98
CA LYS A 68 20.11 -1.26 32.18
C LYS A 68 20.64 -2.53 32.83
N GLU A 69 21.95 -2.62 32.93
CA GLU A 69 22.65 -3.38 33.98
C GLU A 69 23.33 -2.39 34.92
#